data_AF-A0A5M4D494-F1
#
_entry.id   AF-A0A5M4D494-F1
#
_cell.length_a   1.000
_cell.length_b   1.000
_cell.length_c   1.000
_cell.angle_alpha   90.00
_cell.angle_beta   90.00
_cell.angle_gamma   90.00
#
_symmetry.space_group_name_H-M   'P 1'
#
loop_
_entity.id
_entity.type
_entity.pdbx_description
1 polymer ?
#
loop_
_entity_poly.entity_id
_entity_poly.type
_entity_poly.pdbx_seq_one_letter_code
_entity_poly.pdbx_strand_id
1 'polypeptide(L)'
;MTRWWLIAIAMLACAAGAWGQAAPAGNERAGTQLLSGGHAGHGVFGHAVMDRVSAEQKHAFAERVNFEPLRDLAVFHNGRVKILDTLARETVLSLTGSGAYFDLVPAGENRVTRVKYDPMFTLLDMMIDPAYYADKPLIHVGFLPLREAYLDRALPDDAATRQRLMRLTRVTPVMVEQHSTDIFNELGESPEIRRGLGDVEQALGLYLGGESNLLLVAPPERAARWEHLGDLPPESAARRAAEALGQAWRALDADGVNEAATALAAVLPTIHADVYPQGRRSIELAYNRSNAFEWGFWTYGLSLVMLLLAFGTGRRWLVAGGIALLVAAIGLHAFGFVTRCVIAERFAIQNQFESMTGVSLFAAVVGLGAMLVRRQWLFGAAAAGTGFLVLIMATQTGIPGMSIEREAAILNTSVLLKYHVTTVLTSYGLITLGFIVSLFYLGTHYAHRFAGRQADVVVMASAAVTSGGGGSGEAEVNTGPARTLRDLDKAQMTILQLAFWTLGVGILLGAWWADHSWGRWWAFDPKETWALVTWIVYLIVIHVRMAGIRDRGLTTAWLSVAGFFVMLWTYFGVNLLLPGLHAYA
;
A
#
# COMPACT_ATOMS: atom_id res chain seq x y z
N MET A 1 10.42 -2.28 -35.76
CA MET A 1 9.45 -1.61 -34.86
C MET A 1 8.29 -2.52 -34.40
N THR A 2 8.37 -3.85 -34.51
CA THR A 2 7.19 -4.74 -34.37
C THR A 2 7.24 -5.76 -33.21
N ARG A 3 8.37 -5.89 -32.48
CA ARG A 3 8.51 -6.90 -31.40
C ARG A 3 8.10 -6.43 -29.99
N TRP A 4 8.10 -5.13 -29.73
CA TRP A 4 7.79 -4.58 -28.40
C TRP A 4 6.29 -4.52 -28.11
N TRP A 5 5.46 -4.30 -29.13
CA TRP A 5 4.00 -4.34 -28.99
C TRP A 5 3.48 -5.72 -28.61
N LEU A 6 4.10 -6.79 -29.12
CA LEU A 6 3.72 -8.16 -28.79
C LEU A 6 4.05 -8.55 -27.34
N ILE A 7 5.11 -7.98 -26.76
CA ILE A 7 5.48 -8.21 -25.35
C ILE A 7 4.52 -7.44 -24.41
N ALA A 8 4.13 -6.22 -24.78
CA ALA A 8 3.14 -5.45 -24.04
C ALA A 8 1.75 -6.10 -24.09
N ILE A 9 1.36 -6.66 -25.23
CA ILE A 9 0.10 -7.41 -25.41
C ILE A 9 0.14 -8.77 -24.69
N ALA A 10 1.30 -9.45 -24.66
CA ALA A 10 1.46 -10.70 -23.91
C ALA A 10 1.39 -10.50 -22.39
N MET A 11 1.81 -9.34 -21.86
CA MET A 11 1.61 -9.00 -20.44
C MET A 11 0.15 -8.64 -20.10
N LEU A 12 -0.64 -8.20 -21.08
CA LEU A 12 -2.09 -7.97 -20.94
C LEU A 12 -2.93 -9.25 -21.01
N ALA A 13 -2.37 -10.37 -21.49
CA ALA A 13 -3.10 -11.61 -21.76
C ALA A 13 -3.16 -12.62 -20.60
N CYS A 14 -2.59 -12.31 -19.43
CA CYS A 14 -2.63 -13.21 -18.26
C CYS A 14 -3.88 -13.03 -17.36
N ALA A 15 -4.90 -12.29 -17.80
CA ALA A 15 -6.15 -12.11 -17.07
C ALA A 15 -7.32 -12.82 -17.78
N ALA A 16 -7.29 -14.15 -17.83
CA ALA A 16 -8.43 -14.95 -18.29
C ALA A 16 -8.58 -16.19 -17.39
N GLY A 17 -9.57 -16.12 -16.51
CA GLY A 17 -9.89 -17.14 -15.52
C GLY A 17 -10.55 -16.51 -14.31
N ALA A 18 -11.76 -15.96 -14.50
CA ALA A 18 -12.57 -15.46 -13.39
C ALA A 18 -12.97 -16.65 -12.50
N TRP A 19 -12.30 -16.79 -11.36
CA TRP A 19 -12.75 -17.61 -10.24
C TRP A 19 -13.28 -16.63 -9.21
N GLY A 20 -14.58 -16.36 -9.30
CA GLY A 20 -15.20 -15.15 -8.78
C GLY A 20 -15.45 -15.15 -7.28
N GLN A 21 -15.10 -14.02 -6.65
CA GLN A 21 -15.90 -13.46 -5.56
C GLN A 21 -17.17 -12.88 -6.18
N ALA A 22 -18.35 -13.36 -5.79
CA ALA A 22 -19.61 -12.76 -6.22
C ALA A 22 -19.65 -11.31 -5.74
N ALA A 23 -19.74 -10.36 -6.68
CA ALA A 23 -19.94 -8.96 -6.37
C ALA A 23 -21.40 -8.71 -5.94
N PRO A 24 -21.66 -7.81 -4.98
CA PRO A 24 -23.02 -7.34 -4.70
C PRO A 24 -23.60 -6.58 -5.91
N ALA A 25 -24.92 -6.52 -6.03
CA ALA A 25 -25.58 -5.79 -7.11
C ALA A 25 -25.53 -4.27 -6.89
N GLY A 26 -25.28 -3.48 -7.94
CA GLY A 26 -25.38 -2.01 -7.92
C GLY A 26 -24.06 -1.24 -8.05
N ASN A 27 -24.13 0.08 -7.82
CA ASN A 27 -23.00 1.01 -7.94
C ASN A 27 -22.25 1.26 -6.60
N GLU A 28 -22.70 0.64 -5.50
CA GLU A 28 -22.09 0.83 -4.18
C GLU A 28 -20.89 -0.12 -4.00
N ARG A 29 -19.79 0.39 -3.40
CA ARG A 29 -18.86 -0.50 -2.69
C ARG A 29 -19.67 -1.08 -1.54
N ALA A 30 -19.78 -2.41 -1.45
CA ALA A 30 -20.12 -2.98 -0.15
C ALA A 30 -19.03 -2.52 0.82
N GLY A 31 -19.41 -1.73 1.83
CA GLY A 31 -18.47 -1.26 2.84
C GLY A 31 -17.73 -2.45 3.45
N THR A 32 -16.48 -2.22 3.86
CA THR A 32 -15.68 -3.24 4.56
C THR A 32 -16.48 -3.73 5.77
N GLN A 33 -16.90 -4.99 5.72
CA GLN A 33 -17.57 -5.64 6.83
C GLN A 33 -16.50 -6.06 7.83
N LEU A 34 -16.39 -5.32 8.94
CA LEU A 34 -15.43 -5.60 10.00
C LEU A 34 -15.92 -6.67 10.99
N LEU A 35 -17.23 -6.92 11.02
CA LEU A 35 -17.84 -7.98 11.82
C LEU A 35 -18.63 -8.92 10.92
N SER A 36 -18.53 -10.21 11.18
CA SER A 36 -19.24 -11.23 10.43
C SER A 36 -20.62 -11.47 11.06
N GLY A 37 -21.69 -11.23 10.32
CA GLY A 37 -23.06 -11.24 10.85
C GLY A 37 -23.66 -12.63 11.08
N GLY A 38 -23.11 -13.46 11.97
CA GLY A 38 -23.75 -14.74 12.29
C GLY A 38 -23.10 -15.54 13.39
N HIS A 39 -23.18 -15.07 14.62
CA HIS A 39 -22.88 -15.89 15.79
C HIS A 39 -24.03 -15.85 16.80
N ALA A 40 -24.42 -17.04 17.26
CA ALA A 40 -25.44 -17.24 18.28
C ALA A 40 -24.80 -17.22 19.69
N GLY A 41 -24.30 -16.07 20.14
CA GLY A 41 -24.14 -15.71 21.56
C GLY A 41 -23.36 -16.63 22.53
N HIS A 42 -22.74 -17.72 22.11
CA HIS A 42 -21.98 -18.64 22.98
C HIS A 42 -20.47 -18.41 22.84
N GLY A 43 -19.79 -18.10 23.95
CA GLY A 43 -18.34 -17.88 23.96
C GLY A 43 -17.57 -19.10 23.42
N VAL A 44 -16.77 -18.88 22.39
CA VAL A 44 -15.88 -19.86 21.75
C VAL A 44 -14.77 -20.29 22.70
N PHE A 45 -14.24 -19.33 23.44
CA PHE A 45 -13.15 -19.54 24.37
C PHE A 45 -13.63 -19.75 25.82
N GLY A 46 -14.92 -19.99 26.04
CA GLY A 46 -15.54 -20.04 27.37
C GLY A 46 -15.90 -18.66 27.93
N HIS A 47 -16.19 -18.58 29.23
CA HIS A 47 -16.60 -17.33 29.89
C HIS A 47 -15.39 -16.48 30.30
N ALA A 48 -15.49 -15.16 30.08
CA ALA A 48 -14.51 -14.19 30.57
C ALA A 48 -14.47 -14.20 32.11
N VAL A 49 -13.26 -14.17 32.67
CA VAL A 49 -13.01 -14.01 34.11
C VAL A 49 -12.39 -12.63 34.32
N MET A 50 -12.93 -11.85 35.25
CA MET A 50 -12.49 -10.48 35.52
C MET A 50 -11.31 -10.45 36.51
N ASP A 51 -10.21 -11.15 36.17
CA ASP A 51 -8.98 -11.09 36.97
C ASP A 51 -8.02 -10.05 36.39
N ARG A 52 -7.53 -9.14 37.24
CA ARG A 52 -6.61 -8.08 36.82
C ARG A 52 -5.19 -8.63 36.65
N VAL A 53 -4.84 -9.00 35.42
CA VAL A 53 -3.46 -9.37 35.04
C VAL A 53 -2.63 -8.11 34.84
N SER A 54 -1.42 -8.06 35.42
CA SER A 54 -0.52 -6.92 35.22
C SER A 54 0.07 -6.90 33.80
N ALA A 55 0.49 -5.74 33.31
CA ALA A 55 1.12 -5.63 32.00
C ALA A 55 2.43 -6.44 31.88
N GLU A 56 3.16 -6.59 33.00
CA GLU A 56 4.37 -7.40 33.08
C GLU A 56 4.05 -8.90 32.96
N GLN A 57 3.05 -9.39 33.70
CA GLN A 57 2.60 -10.78 33.61
C GLN A 57 2.06 -11.11 32.22
N LYS A 58 1.26 -10.21 31.63
CA LYS A 58 0.71 -10.39 30.28
C LYS A 58 1.81 -10.42 29.23
N HIS A 59 2.83 -9.56 29.35
CA HIS A 59 3.97 -9.56 28.45
C HIS A 59 4.79 -10.86 28.55
N ALA A 60 5.12 -11.31 29.76
CA ALA A 60 5.86 -12.55 29.98
C ALA A 60 5.11 -13.78 29.46
N PHE A 61 3.78 -13.81 29.61
CA PHE A 61 2.93 -14.82 29.01
C PHE A 61 2.99 -14.76 27.47
N ALA A 62 2.83 -13.58 26.87
CA ALA A 62 2.85 -13.40 25.42
C ALA A 62 4.15 -13.87 24.75
N GLU A 63 5.30 -13.70 25.40
CA GLU A 63 6.60 -14.14 24.88
C GLU A 63 6.73 -15.67 24.78
N ARG A 64 5.93 -16.42 25.55
CA ARG A 64 5.96 -17.89 25.57
C ARG A 64 4.94 -18.55 24.64
N VAL A 65 3.96 -17.80 24.14
CA VAL A 65 2.91 -18.33 23.26
C VAL A 65 3.41 -18.41 21.82
N ASN A 66 3.27 -19.59 21.21
CA ASN A 66 3.63 -19.87 19.83
C ASN A 66 2.39 -19.84 18.92
N PHE A 67 2.27 -18.79 18.11
CA PHE A 67 1.16 -18.63 17.17
C PHE A 67 1.36 -19.32 15.83
N GLU A 68 2.54 -19.89 15.53
CA GLU A 68 2.84 -20.48 14.23
C GLU A 68 1.78 -21.48 13.73
N PRO A 69 1.25 -22.41 14.57
CA PRO A 69 0.21 -23.33 14.12
C PRO A 69 -1.08 -22.64 13.65
N LEU A 70 -1.39 -21.45 14.18
CA LEU A 70 -2.64 -20.76 13.90
C LEU A 70 -2.55 -19.78 12.73
N ARG A 71 -1.35 -19.32 12.36
CA ARG A 71 -1.19 -18.20 11.40
C ARG A 71 -1.81 -18.47 10.04
N ASP A 72 -1.70 -19.70 9.55
CA ASP A 72 -2.17 -20.07 8.21
C ASP A 72 -3.62 -20.59 8.20
N LEU A 73 -4.31 -20.65 9.34
CA LEU A 73 -5.68 -21.14 9.41
C LEU A 73 -6.60 -20.28 8.54
N ALA A 74 -7.42 -20.93 7.72
CA ALA A 74 -8.40 -20.26 6.89
C ALA A 74 -9.53 -19.66 7.74
N VAL A 75 -9.87 -18.41 7.45
CA VAL A 75 -10.99 -17.69 8.03
C VAL A 75 -11.74 -16.96 6.94
N PHE A 76 -13.07 -17.08 6.92
CA PHE A 76 -13.90 -16.28 6.03
C PHE A 76 -14.20 -14.94 6.67
N HIS A 77 -13.72 -13.86 6.08
CA HIS A 77 -13.94 -12.52 6.61
C HIS A 77 -14.00 -11.49 5.48
N ASN A 78 -14.94 -10.55 5.58
CA ASN A 78 -15.18 -9.51 4.58
C ASN A 78 -15.34 -10.09 3.15
N GLY A 79 -16.13 -11.17 3.03
CA GLY A 79 -16.49 -11.80 1.75
C GLY A 79 -15.38 -12.51 0.98
N ARG A 80 -14.24 -12.80 1.61
CA ARG A 80 -13.22 -13.71 1.07
C ARG A 80 -12.70 -14.64 2.15
N VAL A 81 -12.14 -15.77 1.73
CA VAL A 81 -11.31 -16.60 2.61
C VAL A 81 -9.92 -15.98 2.67
N LYS A 82 -9.45 -15.70 3.88
CA LYS A 82 -8.09 -15.22 4.20
C LYS A 82 -7.47 -16.14 5.25
N ILE A 83 -6.26 -15.83 5.69
CA ILE A 83 -5.63 -16.51 6.82
C ILE A 83 -5.84 -15.71 8.12
N LEU A 84 -5.79 -16.40 9.26
CA LEU A 84 -5.97 -15.81 10.57
C LEU A 84 -4.93 -14.73 10.89
N ASP A 85 -3.67 -14.90 10.43
CA ASP A 85 -2.63 -13.86 10.52
C ASP A 85 -3.03 -12.56 9.81
N THR A 86 -3.68 -12.64 8.64
CA THR A 86 -4.18 -11.46 7.92
C THR A 86 -5.32 -10.81 8.69
N LEU A 87 -6.28 -11.60 9.19
CA LEU A 87 -7.39 -11.08 10.00
C LEU A 87 -6.85 -10.32 11.22
N ALA A 88 -5.92 -10.91 11.96
CA ALA A 88 -5.32 -10.29 13.14
C ALA A 88 -4.62 -8.97 12.82
N ARG A 89 -3.81 -8.91 11.74
CA ARG A 89 -3.15 -7.67 11.31
C ARG A 89 -4.14 -6.59 10.91
N GLU A 90 -5.17 -6.94 10.15
CA GLU A 90 -6.21 -5.99 9.73
C GLU A 90 -7.00 -5.48 10.93
N THR A 91 -7.46 -6.36 11.83
CA THR A 91 -8.21 -5.98 13.04
C THR A 91 -7.39 -5.07 13.94
N VAL A 92 -6.13 -5.40 14.22
CA VAL A 92 -5.25 -4.57 15.07
C VAL A 92 -4.93 -3.23 14.41
N LEU A 93 -4.76 -3.19 13.09
CA LEU A 93 -4.58 -1.94 12.35
C LEU A 93 -5.83 -1.06 12.44
N SER A 94 -7.02 -1.64 12.20
CA SER A 94 -8.30 -0.92 12.29
C SER A 94 -8.59 -0.41 13.70
N LEU A 95 -8.25 -1.19 14.75
CA LEU A 95 -8.42 -0.78 16.14
C LEU A 95 -7.43 0.31 16.53
N THR A 96 -6.14 0.10 16.25
CA THR A 96 -5.06 0.83 16.93
C THR A 96 -4.35 1.85 16.05
N GLY A 97 -4.71 1.93 14.76
CA GLY A 97 -4.03 2.76 13.76
C GLY A 97 -2.59 2.31 13.44
N SER A 98 -2.17 1.16 13.96
CA SER A 98 -0.81 0.63 13.88
C SER A 98 -0.87 -0.87 13.64
N GLY A 99 0.12 -1.42 12.92
CA GLY A 99 0.22 -2.86 12.65
C GLY A 99 0.50 -3.74 13.89
N ALA A 100 0.60 -3.14 15.08
CA ALA A 100 0.72 -3.83 16.36
C ALA A 100 0.19 -2.96 17.51
N TYR A 101 -0.42 -3.62 18.49
CA TYR A 101 -0.69 -3.03 19.80
C TYR A 101 0.60 -2.97 20.62
N PHE A 102 0.67 -2.01 21.52
CA PHE A 102 1.77 -1.91 22.47
C PHE A 102 1.22 -1.49 23.82
N ASP A 103 1.93 -1.91 24.86
CA ASP A 103 1.63 -1.50 26.23
C ASP A 103 2.90 -0.91 26.89
N LEU A 104 2.71 -0.28 28.04
CA LEU A 104 3.78 0.31 28.84
C LEU A 104 4.01 -0.55 30.07
N VAL A 105 5.14 -1.23 30.11
CA VAL A 105 5.55 -2.10 31.24
C VAL A 105 6.54 -1.33 32.12
N PRO A 106 6.40 -1.36 33.46
CA PRO A 106 7.39 -0.80 34.37
C PRO A 106 8.78 -1.44 34.17
N ALA A 107 9.83 -0.63 34.09
CA ALA A 107 11.21 -1.07 33.88
C ALA A 107 12.15 -0.46 34.92
N GLY A 108 11.88 -0.73 36.20
CA GLY A 108 12.59 -0.17 37.36
C GLY A 108 11.95 1.11 37.92
N GLU A 109 12.64 1.78 38.84
CA GLU A 109 12.15 3.00 39.46
C GLU A 109 12.00 4.12 38.41
N ASN A 110 10.76 4.56 38.18
CA ASN A 110 10.41 5.68 37.30
C ASN A 110 10.71 5.52 35.79
N ARG A 111 10.89 4.29 35.30
CA ARG A 111 11.02 4.02 33.85
C ARG A 111 9.91 3.11 33.37
N VAL A 112 9.42 3.37 32.17
CA VAL A 112 8.47 2.51 31.46
C VAL A 112 9.05 2.13 30.11
N THR A 113 8.91 0.87 29.74
CA THR A 113 9.31 0.34 28.44
C THR A 113 8.09 0.05 27.60
N ARG A 114 8.15 0.45 26.33
CA ARG A 114 7.12 0.14 25.34
C ARG A 114 7.32 -1.28 24.83
N VAL A 115 6.40 -2.18 25.15
CA VAL A 115 6.41 -3.56 24.66
C VAL A 115 5.36 -3.71 23.57
N LYS A 116 5.72 -4.34 22.44
CA LYS A 116 4.79 -4.59 21.32
C LYS A 116 4.29 -6.02 21.39
N TYR A 117 3.02 -6.21 21.13
CA TYR A 117 2.40 -7.54 21.06
C TYR A 117 2.27 -7.98 19.61
N ASP A 118 2.37 -9.29 19.38
CA ASP A 118 2.00 -9.89 18.09
C ASP A 118 0.53 -9.57 17.78
N PRO A 119 0.16 -9.25 16.54
CA PRO A 119 -1.24 -9.03 16.18
C PRO A 119 -2.15 -10.22 16.51
N MET A 120 -1.65 -11.46 16.35
CA MET A 120 -2.39 -12.67 16.73
C MET A 120 -2.65 -12.72 18.24
N PHE A 121 -1.65 -12.35 19.04
CA PHE A 121 -1.82 -12.24 20.49
C PHE A 121 -2.91 -11.23 20.82
N THR A 122 -2.82 -10.03 20.25
CA THR A 122 -3.77 -8.93 20.53
C THR A 122 -5.20 -9.31 20.13
N LEU A 123 -5.38 -9.93 18.96
CA LEU A 123 -6.69 -10.38 18.48
C LEU A 123 -7.32 -11.39 19.47
N LEU A 124 -6.56 -12.42 19.84
CA LEU A 124 -7.05 -13.49 20.71
C LEU A 124 -7.22 -13.01 22.16
N ASP A 125 -6.28 -12.25 22.71
CA ASP A 125 -6.38 -11.70 24.07
C ASP A 125 -7.59 -10.77 24.19
N MET A 126 -7.89 -9.96 23.17
CA MET A 126 -9.08 -9.12 23.17
C MET A 126 -10.39 -9.93 23.16
N MET A 127 -10.42 -11.08 22.47
CA MET A 127 -11.59 -11.97 22.47
C MET A 127 -11.74 -12.76 23.79
N ILE A 128 -10.62 -13.13 24.42
CA ILE A 128 -10.59 -14.03 25.59
C ILE A 128 -10.63 -13.25 26.91
N ASP A 129 -9.94 -12.12 26.97
CA ASP A 129 -9.78 -11.21 28.11
C ASP A 129 -9.92 -9.73 27.66
N PRO A 130 -11.12 -9.32 27.21
CA PRO A 130 -11.36 -7.93 26.80
C PRO A 130 -11.12 -6.95 27.96
N ALA A 131 -11.35 -7.39 29.21
CA ALA A 131 -11.23 -6.56 30.40
C ALA A 131 -9.83 -5.94 30.57
N TYR A 132 -8.78 -6.63 30.14
CA TYR A 132 -7.40 -6.12 30.14
C TYR A 132 -7.23 -4.82 29.33
N TYR A 133 -8.07 -4.60 28.32
CA TYR A 133 -7.98 -3.46 27.41
C TYR A 133 -8.98 -2.34 27.69
N ALA A 134 -9.98 -2.58 28.53
CA ALA A 134 -11.11 -1.67 28.72
C ALA A 134 -10.68 -0.24 29.14
N ASP A 135 -9.66 -0.14 29.99
CA ASP A 135 -9.09 1.11 30.49
C ASP A 135 -7.75 1.49 29.81
N LYS A 136 -7.37 0.80 28.74
CA LYS A 136 -6.10 1.03 28.02
C LYS A 136 -6.30 1.73 26.69
N PRO A 137 -5.33 2.56 26.23
CA PRO A 137 -5.43 3.24 24.94
C PRO A 137 -5.35 2.23 23.77
N LEU A 138 -6.52 1.82 23.30
CA LEU A 138 -6.68 0.82 22.25
C LEU A 138 -7.19 1.46 20.95
N ILE A 139 -8.27 2.26 21.06
CA ILE A 139 -9.03 2.75 19.90
C ILE A 139 -8.36 4.00 19.33
N HIS A 140 -8.00 3.96 18.05
CA HIS A 140 -7.38 5.07 17.35
C HIS A 140 -8.36 6.20 17.07
N VAL A 141 -7.93 7.44 17.35
CA VAL A 141 -8.65 8.66 17.01
C VAL A 141 -7.68 9.58 16.29
N GLY A 142 -7.67 9.50 14.96
CA GLY A 142 -6.75 10.27 14.12
C GLY A 142 -7.06 11.77 14.11
N PHE A 143 -8.35 12.13 14.13
CA PHE A 143 -8.80 13.52 14.10
C PHE A 143 -8.61 14.20 15.45
N LEU A 144 -7.76 15.23 15.48
CA LEU A 144 -7.33 15.89 16.71
C LEU A 144 -8.50 16.49 17.53
N PRO A 145 -9.43 17.26 16.95
CA PRO A 145 -10.55 17.83 17.73
C PRO A 145 -11.45 16.79 18.38
N LEU A 146 -11.67 15.65 17.70
CA LEU A 146 -12.44 14.54 18.27
C LEU A 146 -11.70 13.91 19.45
N ARG A 147 -10.37 13.72 19.32
CA ARG A 147 -9.53 13.18 20.38
C ARG A 147 -9.48 14.10 21.61
N GLU A 148 -9.39 15.41 21.39
CA GLU A 148 -9.52 16.42 22.45
C GLU A 148 -10.87 16.30 23.15
N ALA A 149 -11.96 16.21 22.40
CA ALA A 149 -13.31 16.08 22.95
C ALA A 149 -13.48 14.86 23.87
N TYR A 150 -12.92 13.70 23.51
CA TYR A 150 -12.92 12.53 24.39
C TYR A 150 -12.06 12.73 25.64
N LEU A 151 -10.82 13.21 25.48
CA LEU A 151 -9.87 13.30 26.59
C LEU A 151 -10.24 14.39 27.59
N ASP A 152 -10.81 15.52 27.15
CA ASP A 152 -11.26 16.59 28.03
C ASP A 152 -12.44 16.16 28.91
N ARG A 153 -13.36 15.36 28.36
CA ARG A 153 -14.52 14.82 29.10
C ARG A 153 -14.13 13.71 30.06
N ALA A 154 -13.25 12.82 29.64
CA ALA A 154 -12.85 11.67 30.44
C ALA A 154 -11.84 12.02 31.55
N LEU A 155 -11.02 13.06 31.33
CA LEU A 155 -9.91 13.45 32.22
C LEU A 155 -9.92 14.96 32.47
N PRO A 156 -10.99 15.54 33.07
CA PRO A 156 -11.08 16.98 33.29
C PRO A 156 -9.92 17.49 34.17
N ASP A 157 -9.60 16.75 35.24
CA ASP A 157 -8.64 17.16 36.27
C ASP A 157 -7.24 16.53 36.11
N ASP A 158 -7.01 15.69 35.10
CA ASP A 158 -5.72 15.01 34.87
C ASP A 158 -5.05 15.45 33.55
N ALA A 159 -4.54 16.68 33.58
CA ALA A 159 -3.84 17.27 32.44
C ALA A 159 -2.59 16.47 32.02
N ALA A 160 -1.91 15.81 32.97
CA ALA A 160 -0.70 15.03 32.69
C ALA A 160 -1.01 13.78 31.87
N THR A 161 -2.03 13.01 32.28
CA THR A 161 -2.49 11.84 31.50
C THR A 161 -3.08 12.26 30.17
N ARG A 162 -3.87 13.34 30.12
CA ARG A 162 -4.40 13.89 28.87
C ARG A 162 -3.29 14.22 27.87
N GLN A 163 -2.24 14.92 28.30
CA GLN A 163 -1.10 15.23 27.42
C GLN A 163 -0.37 13.97 26.94
N ARG A 164 -0.25 12.95 27.80
CA ARG A 164 0.33 11.65 27.43
C ARG A 164 -0.51 10.94 26.36
N LEU A 165 -1.82 10.81 26.57
CA LEU A 165 -2.72 10.13 25.64
C LEU A 165 -2.87 10.87 24.30
N MET A 166 -2.80 12.21 24.33
CA MET A 166 -2.81 13.03 23.11
C MET A 166 -1.71 12.64 22.12
N ARG A 167 -0.51 12.29 22.63
CA ARG A 167 0.62 11.85 21.82
C ARG A 167 0.47 10.43 21.27
N LEU A 168 -0.36 9.61 21.89
CA LEU A 168 -0.57 8.21 21.47
C LEU A 168 -1.59 8.05 20.36
N THR A 169 -2.35 9.11 20.03
CA THR A 169 -3.43 9.10 19.02
C THR A 169 -4.54 8.06 19.31
N ARG A 170 -4.73 7.69 20.58
CA ARG A 170 -5.66 6.65 21.01
C ARG A 170 -6.43 7.05 22.27
N VAL A 171 -7.63 6.51 22.41
CA VAL A 171 -8.49 6.61 23.60
C VAL A 171 -8.84 5.20 24.11
N THR A 172 -9.42 5.09 25.31
CA THR A 172 -9.80 3.80 25.87
C THR A 172 -11.21 3.40 25.40
N PRO A 173 -11.52 2.09 25.31
CA PRO A 173 -12.88 1.63 25.03
C PRO A 173 -13.93 2.24 25.97
N VAL A 174 -13.62 2.35 27.26
CA VAL A 174 -14.50 2.97 28.26
C VAL A 174 -14.78 4.45 27.94
N MET A 175 -13.78 5.22 27.53
CA MET A 175 -13.97 6.62 27.12
C MET A 175 -14.93 6.75 25.93
N VAL A 176 -14.81 5.82 24.97
CA VAL A 176 -15.69 5.80 23.79
C VAL A 176 -17.12 5.48 24.21
N GLU A 177 -17.32 4.41 24.97
CA GLU A 177 -18.64 3.98 25.43
C GLU A 177 -19.35 5.07 26.24
N GLN A 178 -18.61 5.79 27.10
CA GLN A 178 -19.17 6.81 27.98
C GLN A 178 -19.48 8.14 27.30
N HIS A 179 -18.70 8.55 26.28
CA HIS A 179 -18.74 9.94 25.80
C HIS A 179 -19.14 10.11 24.33
N SER A 180 -19.23 9.06 23.52
CA SER A 180 -19.50 9.20 22.08
C SER A 180 -20.85 9.87 21.80
N THR A 181 -21.89 9.52 22.55
CA THR A 181 -23.23 10.10 22.41
C THR A 181 -23.24 11.60 22.71
N ASP A 182 -22.58 12.02 23.78
CA ASP A 182 -22.52 13.44 24.17
C ASP A 182 -21.73 14.25 23.14
N ILE A 183 -20.60 13.71 22.67
CA ILE A 183 -19.79 14.34 21.62
C ILE A 183 -20.58 14.45 20.31
N PHE A 184 -21.35 13.42 19.95
CA PHE A 184 -22.23 13.47 18.77
C PHE A 184 -23.28 14.59 18.90
N ASN A 185 -23.93 14.67 20.07
CA ASN A 185 -24.98 15.67 20.31
C ASN A 185 -24.43 17.10 20.28
N GLU A 186 -23.21 17.33 20.76
CA GLU A 186 -22.62 18.67 20.84
C GLU A 186 -21.85 19.09 19.58
N LEU A 187 -21.14 18.16 18.94
CA LEU A 187 -20.17 18.45 17.87
C LEU A 187 -20.51 17.76 16.53
N GLY A 188 -21.58 16.96 16.48
CA GLY A 188 -21.96 16.16 15.31
C GLY A 188 -22.41 16.96 14.08
N GLU A 189 -22.59 18.28 14.17
CA GLU A 189 -22.85 19.10 13.00
C GLU A 189 -21.67 19.06 12.01
N SER A 190 -20.42 19.00 12.51
CA SER A 190 -19.21 18.87 11.69
C SER A 190 -19.20 17.51 10.97
N PRO A 191 -19.11 17.49 9.62
CA PRO A 191 -18.96 16.26 8.85
C PRO A 191 -17.73 15.44 9.26
N GLU A 192 -16.63 16.11 9.63
CA GLU A 192 -15.38 15.49 10.06
C GLU A 192 -15.54 14.78 11.41
N ILE A 193 -16.27 15.39 12.36
CA ILE A 193 -16.59 14.78 13.65
C ILE A 193 -17.48 13.55 13.45
N ARG A 194 -18.53 13.65 12.61
CA ARG A 194 -19.38 12.48 12.31
C ARG A 194 -18.62 11.33 11.70
N ARG A 195 -17.71 11.61 10.77
CA ARG A 195 -16.86 10.59 10.17
C ARG A 195 -15.97 9.94 11.22
N GLY A 196 -15.28 10.74 12.04
CA GLY A 196 -14.42 10.24 13.10
C GLY A 196 -15.18 9.44 14.16
N LEU A 197 -16.39 9.85 14.54
CA LEU A 197 -17.26 9.09 15.45
C LEU A 197 -17.64 7.75 14.86
N GLY A 198 -18.00 7.70 13.56
CA GLY A 198 -18.27 6.45 12.86
C GLY A 198 -17.07 5.49 12.86
N ASP A 199 -15.86 6.00 12.62
CA ASP A 199 -14.63 5.20 12.67
C ASP A 199 -14.38 4.62 14.09
N VAL A 200 -14.62 5.44 15.12
CA VAL A 200 -14.45 5.07 16.53
C VAL A 200 -15.50 4.07 16.99
N GLU A 201 -16.77 4.25 16.62
CA GLU A 201 -17.86 3.31 16.88
C GLU A 201 -17.61 1.97 16.21
N GLN A 202 -17.11 2.00 14.97
CA GLN A 202 -16.74 0.79 14.23
C GLN A 202 -15.58 0.05 14.92
N ALA A 203 -14.57 0.76 15.43
CA ALA A 203 -13.49 0.18 16.22
C ALA A 203 -13.99 -0.37 17.57
N LEU A 204 -14.92 0.31 18.25
CA LEU A 204 -15.55 -0.20 19.47
C LEU A 204 -16.35 -1.48 19.18
N GLY A 205 -17.08 -1.53 18.06
CA GLY A 205 -17.78 -2.72 17.60
C GLY A 205 -16.83 -3.89 17.36
N LEU A 206 -15.66 -3.65 16.76
CA LEU A 206 -14.60 -4.66 16.62
C LEU A 206 -14.09 -5.18 17.97
N TYR A 207 -13.92 -4.28 18.94
CA TYR A 207 -13.47 -4.64 20.29
C TYR A 207 -14.50 -5.51 21.01
N LEU A 208 -15.78 -5.13 20.98
CA LEU A 208 -16.86 -5.84 21.69
C LEU A 208 -17.32 -7.11 20.97
N GLY A 209 -17.31 -7.10 19.63
CA GLY A 209 -17.91 -8.14 18.79
C GLY A 209 -16.90 -8.96 18.00
N GLY A 210 -15.60 -8.78 18.22
CA GLY A 210 -14.53 -9.37 17.41
C GLY A 210 -14.65 -10.89 17.25
N GLU A 211 -15.13 -11.58 18.29
CA GLU A 211 -15.37 -13.03 18.28
C GLU A 211 -16.26 -13.49 17.11
N SER A 212 -17.22 -12.67 16.66
CA SER A 212 -18.10 -12.99 15.54
C SER A 212 -17.36 -13.30 14.23
N ASN A 213 -16.09 -12.89 14.12
CA ASN A 213 -15.25 -13.12 12.94
C ASN A 213 -14.61 -14.52 12.89
N LEU A 214 -14.88 -15.41 13.84
CA LEU A 214 -14.32 -16.77 13.88
C LEU A 214 -15.08 -17.74 12.96
N LEU A 215 -15.39 -17.31 11.74
CA LEU A 215 -15.88 -18.16 10.65
C LEU A 215 -14.74 -19.04 10.10
N LEU A 216 -14.30 -19.99 10.93
CA LEU A 216 -13.11 -20.84 10.73
C LEU A 216 -13.42 -22.22 10.16
N VAL A 217 -14.70 -22.58 10.08
CA VAL A 217 -15.14 -23.91 9.66
C VAL A 217 -15.55 -23.86 8.19
N ALA A 218 -14.81 -24.61 7.37
CA ALA A 218 -15.12 -24.71 5.94
C ALA A 218 -16.49 -25.37 5.75
N PRO A 219 -17.30 -24.88 4.81
CA PRO A 219 -18.61 -25.46 4.53
C PRO A 219 -18.48 -26.83 3.82
N PRO A 220 -19.55 -27.65 3.83
CA PRO A 220 -19.60 -28.91 3.07
C PRO A 220 -19.52 -28.71 1.55
N GLU A 221 -19.91 -27.53 1.06
CA GLU A 221 -19.87 -27.18 -0.36
C GLU A 221 -19.29 -25.78 -0.54
N ARG A 222 -18.55 -25.55 -1.63
CA ARG A 222 -17.90 -24.25 -1.90
C ARG A 222 -18.84 -23.05 -1.97
N ALA A 223 -20.09 -23.27 -2.36
CA ALA A 223 -21.10 -22.22 -2.49
C ALA A 223 -21.82 -21.90 -1.16
N ALA A 224 -21.68 -22.76 -0.15
CA ALA A 224 -22.30 -22.57 1.15
C ALA A 224 -21.51 -21.59 2.03
N ARG A 225 -22.17 -21.08 3.06
CA ARG A 225 -21.61 -20.12 4.01
C ARG A 225 -20.64 -20.83 4.96
N TRP A 226 -19.48 -20.23 5.22
CA TRP A 226 -18.59 -20.68 6.28
C TRP A 226 -19.27 -20.63 7.65
N GLU A 227 -19.04 -21.64 8.46
CA GLU A 227 -19.65 -21.79 9.77
C GLU A 227 -18.75 -21.18 10.85
N HIS A 228 -19.39 -20.65 11.90
CA HIS A 228 -18.70 -20.10 13.04
C HIS A 228 -18.16 -21.23 13.92
N LEU A 229 -16.94 -21.09 14.46
CA LEU A 229 -16.36 -22.07 15.39
C LEU A 229 -17.25 -22.24 16.65
N GLY A 230 -18.02 -21.21 16.99
CA GLY A 230 -19.08 -21.19 18.00
C GLY A 230 -20.17 -22.24 17.82
N ASP A 231 -20.54 -22.51 16.58
CA ASP A 231 -21.76 -23.25 16.22
C ASP A 231 -21.54 -24.76 16.13
N LEU A 232 -20.27 -25.19 16.16
CA LEU A 232 -19.93 -26.61 16.23
C LEU A 232 -20.41 -27.22 17.56
N PRO A 233 -20.79 -28.52 17.58
CA PRO A 233 -21.15 -29.20 18.82
C PRO A 233 -20.01 -29.12 19.85
N PRO A 234 -20.28 -28.88 21.16
CA PRO A 234 -19.25 -28.78 22.20
C PRO A 234 -18.30 -29.99 22.27
N GLU A 235 -18.82 -31.17 21.92
CA GLU A 235 -18.07 -32.44 21.85
C GLU A 235 -17.19 -32.60 20.61
N SER A 236 -17.20 -31.64 19.68
CA SER A 236 -16.31 -31.66 18.53
C SER A 236 -14.87 -31.39 18.97
N ALA A 237 -13.90 -32.00 18.28
CA ALA A 237 -12.49 -31.81 18.61
C ALA A 237 -12.05 -30.33 18.46
N ALA A 238 -12.62 -29.61 17.49
CA ALA A 238 -12.35 -28.19 17.28
C ALA A 238 -12.89 -27.32 18.44
N ARG A 239 -14.11 -27.59 18.92
CA ARG A 239 -14.68 -26.89 20.09
C ARG A 239 -13.87 -27.13 21.35
N ARG A 240 -13.53 -28.39 21.65
CA ARG A 240 -12.71 -28.72 22.82
C ARG A 240 -11.34 -28.04 22.77
N ALA A 241 -10.70 -28.01 21.59
CA ALA A 241 -9.42 -27.32 21.43
C ALA A 241 -9.56 -25.80 21.65
N ALA A 242 -10.61 -25.17 21.14
CA ALA A 242 -10.87 -23.75 21.33
C ALA A 242 -11.17 -23.40 22.80
N GLU A 243 -11.96 -24.22 23.49
CA GLU A 243 -12.27 -24.05 24.91
C GLU A 243 -11.03 -24.26 25.78
N ALA A 244 -10.21 -25.29 25.48
CA ALA A 244 -8.93 -25.52 26.16
C ALA A 244 -7.96 -24.35 25.96
N LEU A 245 -7.90 -23.78 24.74
CA LEU A 245 -7.11 -22.59 24.46
C LEU A 245 -7.54 -21.42 25.35
N GLY A 246 -8.85 -21.14 25.42
CA GLY A 246 -9.38 -20.07 26.26
C GLY A 246 -9.12 -20.27 27.76
N GLN A 247 -9.25 -21.51 28.25
CA GLN A 247 -8.97 -21.86 29.64
C GLN A 247 -7.49 -21.68 29.99
N ALA A 248 -6.59 -22.23 29.19
CA ALA A 248 -5.15 -22.09 29.39
C ALA A 248 -4.70 -20.63 29.30
N TRP A 249 -5.29 -19.86 28.38
CA TRP A 249 -5.00 -18.43 28.22
C TRP A 249 -5.34 -17.62 29.46
N ARG A 250 -6.55 -17.82 30.03
CA ARG A 250 -6.95 -17.16 31.28
C ARG A 250 -6.10 -17.59 32.47
N ALA A 251 -5.59 -18.82 32.46
CA ALA A 251 -4.65 -19.32 33.46
C ALA A 251 -3.20 -18.80 33.26
N LEU A 252 -2.93 -18.03 32.20
CA LEU A 252 -1.58 -17.65 31.77
C LEU A 252 -0.65 -18.86 31.54
N ASP A 253 -1.22 -20.02 31.19
CA ASP A 253 -0.52 -21.26 30.87
C ASP A 253 -0.17 -21.29 29.38
N ALA A 254 1.03 -20.79 29.05
CA ALA A 254 1.49 -20.74 27.68
C ALA A 254 1.66 -22.13 27.06
N ASP A 255 2.02 -23.16 27.84
CA ASP A 255 2.25 -24.51 27.32
C ASP A 255 0.90 -25.15 26.93
N GLY A 256 -0.12 -24.99 27.77
CA GLY A 256 -1.50 -25.38 27.45
C GLY A 256 -2.08 -24.64 26.25
N VAL A 257 -1.79 -23.34 26.09
CA VAL A 257 -2.18 -22.58 24.89
C VAL A 257 -1.50 -23.14 23.65
N ASN A 258 -0.21 -23.45 23.71
CA ASN A 258 0.56 -23.98 22.59
C ASN A 258 0.04 -25.37 22.15
N GLU A 259 -0.30 -26.23 23.09
CA GLU A 259 -0.92 -27.53 22.83
C GLU A 259 -2.29 -27.38 22.17
N ALA A 260 -3.17 -26.56 22.75
CA ALA A 260 -4.52 -26.32 22.25
C ALA A 260 -4.51 -25.67 20.86
N ALA A 261 -3.60 -24.72 20.62
CA ALA A 261 -3.39 -24.10 19.31
C ALA A 261 -2.97 -25.12 18.25
N THR A 262 -2.05 -26.03 18.61
CA THR A 262 -1.61 -27.11 17.71
C THR A 262 -2.76 -28.09 17.41
N ALA A 263 -3.56 -28.45 18.42
CA ALA A 263 -4.72 -29.31 18.25
C ALA A 263 -5.78 -28.67 17.33
N LEU A 264 -6.09 -27.39 17.54
CA LEU A 264 -7.04 -26.65 16.69
C LEU A 264 -6.54 -26.56 15.24
N ALA A 265 -5.25 -26.29 15.05
CA ALA A 265 -4.60 -26.24 13.75
C ALA A 265 -4.62 -27.58 13.00
N ALA A 266 -4.54 -28.69 13.73
CA ALA A 266 -4.62 -30.03 13.16
C ALA A 266 -6.05 -30.42 12.76
N VAL A 267 -7.06 -30.00 13.52
CA VAL A 267 -8.45 -30.43 13.32
C VAL A 267 -9.18 -29.62 12.25
N LEU A 268 -9.09 -28.29 12.26
CA LEU A 268 -9.88 -27.43 11.36
C LEU A 268 -9.71 -27.79 9.86
N PRO A 269 -8.50 -28.03 9.33
CA PRO A 269 -8.32 -28.40 7.93
C PRO A 269 -8.90 -29.78 7.56
N THR A 270 -9.22 -30.63 8.54
CA THR A 270 -9.81 -31.95 8.30
C THR A 270 -11.33 -31.90 8.13
N ILE A 271 -11.97 -30.83 8.60
CA ILE A 271 -13.40 -30.58 8.41
C ILE A 271 -13.59 -30.12 6.96
N HIS A 272 -14.26 -30.92 6.14
CA HIS A 272 -14.47 -30.66 4.71
C HIS A 272 -13.16 -30.36 3.96
N ALA A 273 -12.19 -31.27 4.08
CA ALA A 273 -10.83 -31.12 3.57
C ALA A 273 -10.74 -30.90 2.04
N ASP A 274 -11.77 -31.28 1.29
CA ASP A 274 -11.93 -31.08 -0.16
C ASP A 274 -12.29 -29.63 -0.53
N VAL A 275 -12.93 -28.90 0.39
CA VAL A 275 -13.27 -27.47 0.27
C VAL A 275 -12.21 -26.58 0.90
N TYR A 276 -11.55 -27.05 1.97
CA TYR A 276 -10.56 -26.27 2.72
C TYR A 276 -9.36 -25.82 1.86
N PRO A 277 -8.99 -24.53 1.84
CA PRO A 277 -8.00 -24.01 0.89
C PRO A 277 -6.56 -24.32 1.31
N GLN A 278 -5.96 -25.40 0.81
CA GLN A 278 -4.61 -25.77 1.24
C GLN A 278 -3.50 -24.81 0.77
N GLY A 279 -3.23 -24.71 -0.54
CA GLY A 279 -2.06 -23.95 -1.05
C GLY A 279 -2.16 -22.43 -1.00
N ARG A 280 -3.39 -21.88 -0.99
CA ARG A 280 -3.59 -20.41 -0.96
C ARG A 280 -3.19 -19.79 0.37
N ARG A 281 -3.43 -20.52 1.47
CA ARG A 281 -3.07 -20.08 2.83
C ARG A 281 -1.56 -19.84 2.96
N SER A 282 -0.76 -20.79 2.46
CA SER A 282 0.70 -20.66 2.46
C SER A 282 1.21 -19.51 1.59
N ILE A 283 0.52 -19.21 0.47
CA ILE A 283 0.87 -18.08 -0.39
C ILE A 283 0.60 -16.75 0.32
N GLU A 284 -0.56 -16.60 0.96
CA GLU A 284 -0.90 -15.40 1.72
C GLU A 284 0.01 -15.19 2.93
N LEU A 285 0.39 -16.28 3.62
CA LEU A 285 1.36 -16.21 4.72
C LEU A 285 2.74 -15.78 4.23
N ALA A 286 3.21 -16.34 3.09
CA ALA A 286 4.47 -15.95 2.47
C ALA A 286 4.45 -14.47 2.03
N TYR A 287 3.33 -14.01 1.48
CA TYR A 287 3.12 -12.60 1.13
C TYR A 287 3.28 -11.70 2.36
N ASN A 288 2.57 -11.98 3.46
CA ASN A 288 2.65 -11.21 4.70
C ASN A 288 4.06 -11.20 5.29
N ARG A 289 4.76 -12.35 5.31
CA ARG A 289 6.13 -12.46 5.85
C ARG A 289 7.19 -11.79 5.00
N SER A 290 7.03 -11.85 3.68
CA SER A 290 8.03 -11.30 2.76
C SER A 290 8.17 -9.79 2.88
N ASN A 291 7.08 -9.10 3.25
CA ASN A 291 6.98 -7.65 3.26
C ASN A 291 7.62 -7.01 2.00
N ALA A 292 7.33 -7.61 0.84
CA ALA A 292 8.09 -7.40 -0.39
C ALA A 292 8.07 -5.94 -0.89
N PHE A 293 7.01 -5.19 -0.61
CA PHE A 293 6.93 -3.78 -0.98
C PHE A 293 7.84 -2.89 -0.11
N GLU A 294 7.96 -3.16 1.19
CA GLU A 294 8.83 -2.39 2.09
C GLU A 294 10.31 -2.65 1.78
N TRP A 295 10.70 -3.92 1.69
CA TRP A 295 12.04 -4.28 1.21
C TRP A 295 12.28 -3.80 -0.23
N GLY A 296 11.24 -3.79 -1.06
CA GLY A 296 11.27 -3.28 -2.43
C GLY A 296 11.68 -1.82 -2.50
N PHE A 297 11.07 -0.92 -1.72
CA PHE A 297 11.47 0.49 -1.79
C PHE A 297 12.88 0.71 -1.22
N TRP A 298 13.29 0.03 -0.15
CA TRP A 298 14.65 0.14 0.37
C TRP A 298 15.70 -0.32 -0.66
N THR A 299 15.42 -1.43 -1.36
CA THR A 299 16.30 -1.94 -2.42
C THR A 299 16.33 -1.03 -3.65
N TYR A 300 15.20 -0.44 -4.06
CA TYR A 300 15.18 0.62 -5.07
C TYR A 300 15.97 1.86 -4.64
N GLY A 301 15.83 2.30 -3.39
CA GLY A 301 16.55 3.45 -2.84
C GLY A 301 18.06 3.21 -2.85
N LEU A 302 18.51 2.03 -2.40
CA LEU A 302 19.92 1.66 -2.43
C LEU A 302 20.46 1.57 -3.86
N SER A 303 19.70 0.97 -4.79
CA SER A 303 20.00 0.96 -6.22
C SER A 303 20.17 2.38 -6.77
N LEU A 304 19.23 3.28 -6.46
CA LEU A 304 19.29 4.69 -6.89
C LEU A 304 20.56 5.37 -6.37
N VAL A 305 20.85 5.26 -5.07
CA VAL A 305 22.05 5.85 -4.46
C VAL A 305 23.32 5.31 -5.10
N MET A 306 23.43 3.99 -5.29
CA MET A 306 24.62 3.39 -5.92
C MET A 306 24.81 3.89 -7.36
N LEU A 307 23.75 3.98 -8.15
CA LEU A 307 23.84 4.47 -9.53
C LEU A 307 24.14 5.98 -9.59
N LEU A 308 23.62 6.78 -8.66
CA LEU A 308 23.99 8.21 -8.55
C LEU A 308 25.46 8.38 -8.14
N LEU A 309 25.97 7.58 -7.19
CA LEU A 309 27.39 7.58 -6.84
C LEU A 309 28.26 7.10 -8.00
N ALA A 310 27.79 6.13 -8.78
CA ALA A 310 28.46 5.71 -10.00
C ALA A 310 28.56 6.85 -11.02
N PHE A 311 27.53 7.70 -11.11
CA PHE A 311 27.54 8.90 -11.96
C PHE A 311 28.67 9.86 -11.58
N GLY A 312 28.77 10.19 -10.28
CA GLY A 312 29.75 11.15 -9.80
C GLY A 312 31.19 10.62 -9.76
N THR A 313 31.37 9.31 -9.55
CA THR A 313 32.70 8.71 -9.32
C THR A 313 33.25 7.91 -10.51
N GLY A 314 32.40 7.54 -11.48
CA GLY A 314 32.79 6.71 -12.63
C GLY A 314 33.13 5.25 -12.29
N ARG A 315 32.94 4.80 -11.04
CA ARG A 315 33.34 3.46 -10.59
C ARG A 315 32.40 2.38 -11.13
N ARG A 316 32.95 1.43 -11.92
CA ARG A 316 32.16 0.37 -12.58
C ARG A 316 31.48 -0.61 -11.62
N TRP A 317 32.06 -0.89 -10.45
CA TRP A 317 31.44 -1.78 -9.47
C TRP A 317 30.15 -1.20 -8.87
N LEU A 318 30.06 0.14 -8.76
CA LEU A 318 28.83 0.83 -8.34
C LEU A 318 27.72 0.69 -9.39
N VAL A 319 28.07 0.75 -10.69
CA VAL A 319 27.11 0.48 -11.77
C VAL A 319 26.61 -0.96 -11.70
N ALA A 320 27.52 -1.94 -11.59
CA ALA A 320 27.16 -3.35 -11.54
C ALA A 320 26.29 -3.68 -10.30
N GLY A 321 26.70 -3.21 -9.12
CA GLY A 321 25.94 -3.39 -7.88
C GLY A 321 24.59 -2.68 -7.92
N GLY A 322 24.53 -1.45 -8.44
CA GLY A 322 23.28 -0.71 -8.62
C GLY A 322 22.31 -1.42 -9.57
N ILE A 323 22.79 -1.95 -10.69
CA ILE A 323 21.95 -2.73 -11.62
C ILE A 323 21.47 -4.04 -10.98
N ALA A 324 22.33 -4.75 -10.25
CA ALA A 324 21.96 -5.98 -9.55
C ALA A 324 20.85 -5.72 -8.52
N LEU A 325 20.97 -4.63 -7.74
CA LEU A 325 19.94 -4.21 -6.80
C LEU A 325 18.65 -3.76 -7.49
N LEU A 326 18.73 -3.06 -8.63
CA LEU A 326 17.55 -2.71 -9.42
C LEU A 326 16.77 -3.95 -9.84
N VAL A 327 17.46 -4.98 -10.36
CA VAL A 327 16.82 -6.24 -10.77
C VAL A 327 16.20 -6.95 -9.57
N ALA A 328 16.90 -6.99 -8.43
CA ALA A 328 16.36 -7.54 -7.19
C ALA A 328 15.12 -6.77 -6.70
N ALA A 329 15.15 -5.43 -6.76
CA ALA A 329 14.03 -4.58 -6.36
C ALA A 329 12.80 -4.78 -7.27
N ILE A 330 13.00 -4.88 -8.58
CA ILE A 330 11.92 -5.23 -9.53
C ILE A 330 11.39 -6.64 -9.24
N GLY A 331 12.26 -7.60 -8.92
CA GLY A 331 11.87 -8.96 -8.55
C GLY A 331 11.00 -9.01 -7.30
N LEU A 332 11.41 -8.34 -6.22
CA LEU A 332 10.63 -8.22 -4.98
C LEU A 332 9.29 -7.52 -5.23
N HIS A 333 9.31 -6.42 -5.99
CA HIS A 333 8.11 -5.69 -6.32
C HIS A 333 7.13 -6.53 -7.17
N ALA A 334 7.63 -7.22 -8.19
CA ALA A 334 6.83 -8.14 -9.00
C ALA A 334 6.27 -9.29 -8.17
N PHE A 335 7.07 -9.87 -7.27
CA PHE A 335 6.61 -10.90 -6.34
C PHE A 335 5.44 -10.40 -5.48
N GLY A 336 5.58 -9.24 -4.84
CA GLY A 336 4.52 -8.64 -4.04
C GLY A 336 3.25 -8.39 -4.84
N PHE A 337 3.37 -7.76 -6.02
CA PHE A 337 2.24 -7.43 -6.87
C PHE A 337 1.53 -8.66 -7.45
N VAL A 338 2.27 -9.62 -8.00
CA VAL A 338 1.71 -10.85 -8.58
C VAL A 338 1.06 -11.71 -7.50
N THR A 339 1.72 -11.87 -6.36
CA THR A 339 1.16 -12.65 -5.24
C THR A 339 -0.12 -11.99 -4.73
N ARG A 340 -0.16 -10.66 -4.65
CA ARG A 340 -1.39 -9.93 -4.33
C ARG A 340 -2.50 -10.18 -5.35
N CYS A 341 -2.20 -10.23 -6.65
CA CYS A 341 -3.20 -10.56 -7.68
C CYS A 341 -3.75 -12.00 -7.52
N VAL A 342 -2.88 -12.95 -7.16
CA VAL A 342 -3.27 -14.35 -6.90
C VAL A 342 -4.17 -14.45 -5.66
N ILE A 343 -3.82 -13.78 -4.56
CA ILE A 343 -4.61 -13.77 -3.31
C ILE A 343 -5.96 -13.06 -3.52
N ALA A 344 -5.95 -11.95 -4.24
CA ALA A 344 -7.16 -11.18 -4.53
C ALA A 344 -8.05 -11.85 -5.61
N GLU A 345 -7.54 -12.87 -6.30
CA GLU A 345 -8.19 -13.54 -7.45
C GLU A 345 -8.55 -12.58 -8.60
N ARG A 346 -7.83 -11.46 -8.69
CA ARG A 346 -8.09 -10.38 -9.64
C ARG A 346 -6.82 -9.60 -9.91
N PHE A 347 -6.83 -8.84 -11.01
CA PHE A 347 -5.78 -7.87 -11.25
C PHE A 347 -5.86 -6.74 -10.20
N ALA A 348 -4.82 -6.59 -9.39
CA ALA A 348 -4.81 -5.72 -8.22
C ALA A 348 -4.54 -4.26 -8.62
N ILE A 349 -5.57 -3.55 -9.09
CA ILE A 349 -5.50 -2.12 -9.48
C ILE A 349 -6.71 -1.30 -8.97
N GLN A 350 -7.47 -1.82 -8.01
CA GLN A 350 -8.84 -1.34 -7.75
C GLN A 350 -8.92 -0.29 -6.65
N ASN A 351 -7.92 -0.27 -5.79
CA ASN A 351 -7.74 0.76 -4.79
C ASN A 351 -6.46 1.54 -5.07
N GLN A 352 -6.26 2.62 -4.30
CA GLN A 352 -5.15 3.52 -4.52
C GLN A 352 -3.80 2.82 -4.31
N PHE A 353 -3.65 2.05 -3.24
CA PHE A 353 -2.44 1.26 -2.99
C PHE A 353 -2.08 0.31 -4.15
N GLU A 354 -3.06 -0.46 -4.60
CA GLU A 354 -2.96 -1.42 -5.70
C GLU A 354 -2.57 -0.75 -7.02
N SER A 355 -3.25 0.35 -7.37
CA SER A 355 -2.92 1.10 -8.57
C SER A 355 -1.51 1.69 -8.53
N MET A 356 -1.06 2.24 -7.39
CA MET A 356 0.29 2.79 -7.25
C MET A 356 1.39 1.75 -7.37
N THR A 357 1.23 0.59 -6.73
CA THR A 357 2.18 -0.53 -6.84
C THR A 357 2.24 -1.06 -8.28
N GLY A 358 1.08 -1.29 -8.92
CA GLY A 358 1.03 -1.72 -10.32
C GLY A 358 1.69 -0.72 -11.29
N VAL A 359 1.38 0.57 -11.16
CA VAL A 359 1.93 1.64 -12.01
C VAL A 359 3.45 1.73 -11.90
N SER A 360 3.98 1.68 -10.68
CA SER A 360 5.41 1.81 -10.48
C SER A 360 6.18 0.57 -10.90
N LEU A 361 5.60 -0.63 -10.79
CA LEU A 361 6.18 -1.85 -11.35
C LEU A 361 6.30 -1.73 -12.87
N PHE A 362 5.22 -1.32 -13.54
CA PHE A 362 5.23 -1.11 -15.00
C PHE A 362 6.30 -0.08 -15.40
N ALA A 363 6.34 1.08 -14.73
CA ALA A 363 7.31 2.13 -15.03
C ALA A 363 8.76 1.65 -14.80
N ALA A 364 9.01 0.86 -13.75
CA ALA A 364 10.33 0.29 -13.48
C ALA A 364 10.76 -0.71 -14.56
N VAL A 365 9.85 -1.56 -15.04
CA VAL A 365 10.10 -2.49 -16.15
C VAL A 365 10.40 -1.74 -17.46
N VAL A 366 9.64 -0.69 -17.76
CA VAL A 366 9.90 0.17 -18.94
C VAL A 366 11.26 0.86 -18.82
N GLY A 367 11.60 1.41 -17.65
CA GLY A 367 12.89 2.05 -17.40
C GLY A 367 14.06 1.07 -17.51
N LEU A 368 13.90 -0.16 -17.01
CA LEU A 368 14.87 -1.25 -17.21
C LEU A 368 15.01 -1.61 -18.70
N GLY A 369 13.90 -1.73 -19.43
CA GLY A 369 13.92 -1.95 -20.87
C GLY A 369 14.66 -0.85 -21.62
N ALA A 370 14.42 0.42 -21.28
CA ALA A 370 15.12 1.57 -21.85
C ALA A 370 16.62 1.52 -21.55
N MET A 371 17.02 1.11 -20.34
CA MET A 371 18.43 0.89 -19.98
C MET A 371 19.09 -0.13 -20.89
N LEU A 372 18.44 -1.27 -21.12
CA LEU A 372 18.98 -2.36 -21.94
C LEU A 372 19.07 -1.96 -23.42
N VAL A 373 18.05 -1.30 -23.96
CA VAL A 373 17.99 -0.88 -25.37
C VAL A 373 19.01 0.23 -25.67
N ARG A 374 19.10 1.23 -24.78
CA ARG A 374 20.00 2.37 -24.98
C ARG A 374 21.43 2.10 -24.50
N ARG A 375 21.65 1.01 -23.76
CA ARG A 375 22.92 0.70 -23.08
C ARG A 375 23.39 1.87 -22.21
N GLN A 376 22.45 2.49 -21.50
CA GLN A 376 22.68 3.64 -20.64
C GLN A 376 22.05 3.37 -19.26
N TRP A 377 22.91 3.15 -18.27
CA TRP A 377 22.51 2.76 -16.91
C TRP A 377 21.77 3.87 -16.14
N LEU A 378 21.85 5.14 -16.60
CA LEU A 378 21.04 6.25 -16.07
C LEU A 378 19.53 6.01 -16.20
N PHE A 379 19.08 5.24 -17.20
CA PHE A 379 17.67 4.83 -17.27
C PHE A 379 17.30 3.83 -16.17
N GLY A 380 18.25 2.98 -15.76
CA GLY A 380 18.09 2.12 -14.58
C GLY A 380 18.02 2.94 -13.29
N ALA A 381 18.80 4.01 -13.18
CA ALA A 381 18.68 4.95 -12.06
C ALA A 381 17.31 5.66 -12.06
N ALA A 382 16.76 5.97 -13.24
CA ALA A 382 15.45 6.59 -13.34
C ALA A 382 14.34 5.61 -12.94
N ALA A 383 14.44 4.35 -13.39
CA ALA A 383 13.58 3.26 -12.95
C ALA A 383 13.63 3.07 -11.43
N ALA A 384 14.84 3.10 -10.84
CA ALA A 384 15.02 3.00 -9.40
C ALA A 384 14.38 4.18 -8.66
N GLY A 385 14.55 5.40 -9.16
CA GLY A 385 13.93 6.60 -8.60
C GLY A 385 12.41 6.56 -8.65
N THR A 386 11.83 6.12 -9.77
CA THR A 386 10.38 5.96 -9.90
C THR A 386 9.85 4.86 -8.97
N GLY A 387 10.50 3.70 -8.93
CA GLY A 387 10.13 2.60 -8.03
C GLY A 387 10.18 2.99 -6.56
N PHE A 388 11.28 3.64 -6.15
CA PHE A 388 11.45 4.16 -4.79
C PHE A 388 10.36 5.19 -4.44
N LEU A 389 10.20 6.23 -5.25
CA LEU A 389 9.27 7.34 -4.98
C LEU A 389 7.82 6.88 -4.84
N VAL A 390 7.37 5.96 -5.71
CA VAL A 390 5.99 5.51 -5.69
C VAL A 390 5.74 4.46 -4.61
N LEU A 391 6.67 3.54 -4.37
CA LEU A 391 6.50 2.54 -3.29
C LEU A 391 6.60 3.16 -1.90
N ILE A 392 7.51 4.12 -1.68
CA ILE A 392 7.57 4.83 -0.40
C ILE A 392 6.27 5.62 -0.17
N MET A 393 5.73 6.26 -1.20
CA MET A 393 4.43 6.92 -1.11
C MET A 393 3.33 5.90 -0.81
N ALA A 394 3.26 4.77 -1.53
CA ALA A 394 2.24 3.75 -1.32
C ALA A 394 2.25 3.16 0.10
N THR A 395 3.44 2.98 0.69
CA THR A 395 3.60 2.27 1.97
C THR A 395 3.69 3.17 3.19
N GLN A 396 4.18 4.42 3.05
CA GLN A 396 4.49 5.28 4.20
C GLN A 396 3.47 6.40 4.44
N THR A 397 2.64 6.76 3.46
CA THR A 397 1.69 7.89 3.62
C THR A 397 0.29 7.47 4.04
N GLY A 398 0.11 6.20 4.46
CA GLY A 398 -1.17 5.71 4.98
C GLY A 398 -2.28 5.67 3.93
N ILE A 399 -1.91 5.38 2.67
CA ILE A 399 -2.86 5.35 1.56
C ILE A 399 -3.90 4.24 1.76
N PRO A 400 -5.20 4.53 1.55
CA PRO A 400 -6.25 3.54 1.66
C PRO A 400 -6.03 2.30 0.76
N GLY A 401 -6.47 1.14 1.24
CA GLY A 401 -6.47 -0.11 0.46
C GLY A 401 -5.22 -0.99 0.61
N MET A 402 -4.42 -0.83 1.67
CA MET A 402 -3.33 -1.76 1.99
C MET A 402 -3.83 -3.20 2.23
N SER A 403 -4.99 -3.35 2.87
CA SER A 403 -5.72 -4.62 3.00
C SER A 403 -6.22 -5.12 1.65
N ILE A 404 -6.33 -6.44 1.50
CA ILE A 404 -6.92 -7.04 0.29
C ILE A 404 -8.43 -7.17 0.52
N GLU A 405 -9.17 -6.25 -0.09
CA GLU A 405 -10.62 -6.15 0.01
C GLU A 405 -11.34 -6.66 -1.25
N ARG A 406 -12.65 -6.86 -1.14
CA ARG A 406 -13.53 -7.29 -2.25
C ARG A 406 -13.52 -6.26 -3.37
N GLU A 407 -13.72 -6.75 -4.59
CA GLU A 407 -13.92 -5.90 -5.76
C GLU A 407 -15.21 -5.07 -5.61
N ALA A 408 -15.10 -3.76 -5.86
CA ALA A 408 -16.27 -2.90 -5.95
C ALA A 408 -17.18 -3.40 -7.07
N ALA A 409 -18.49 -3.47 -6.82
CA ALA A 409 -19.45 -4.07 -7.73
C ALA A 409 -19.36 -3.52 -9.17
N ILE A 410 -19.21 -2.21 -9.30
CA ILE A 410 -19.11 -1.53 -10.60
C ILE A 410 -17.82 -1.86 -11.38
N LEU A 411 -16.74 -2.24 -10.69
CA LEU A 411 -15.49 -2.64 -11.35
C LEU A 411 -15.56 -4.06 -11.91
N ASN A 412 -16.41 -4.93 -11.34
CA ASN A 412 -16.56 -6.29 -11.83
C ASN A 412 -17.43 -6.38 -13.09
N THR A 413 -18.37 -5.44 -13.28
CA THR A 413 -19.36 -5.51 -14.36
C THR A 413 -18.85 -5.06 -15.73
N SER A 414 -17.76 -4.28 -15.79
CA SER A 414 -17.28 -3.73 -17.08
C SER A 414 -15.79 -4.00 -17.34
N VAL A 415 -15.54 -4.82 -18.37
CA VAL A 415 -14.19 -5.04 -18.93
C VAL A 415 -13.61 -3.73 -19.50
N LEU A 416 -14.47 -2.87 -20.05
CA LEU A 416 -14.05 -1.59 -20.62
C LEU A 416 -13.47 -0.64 -19.54
N LEU A 417 -14.08 -0.61 -18.35
CA LEU A 417 -13.55 0.13 -17.21
C LEU A 417 -12.16 -0.38 -16.80
N LYS A 418 -11.96 -1.70 -16.79
CA LYS A 418 -10.65 -2.30 -16.48
C LYS A 418 -9.60 -1.82 -17.48
N TYR A 419 -9.89 -1.83 -18.78
CA TYR A 419 -8.97 -1.31 -19.81
C TYR A 419 -8.71 0.19 -19.68
N HIS A 420 -9.74 0.99 -19.43
CA HIS A 420 -9.61 2.42 -19.19
C HIS A 420 -8.63 2.70 -18.04
N VAL A 421 -8.90 2.13 -16.86
CA VAL A 421 -8.10 2.34 -15.65
C VAL A 421 -6.67 1.87 -15.87
N THR A 422 -6.45 0.66 -16.41
CA THR A 422 -5.09 0.18 -16.69
C THR A 422 -4.32 1.11 -17.64
N THR A 423 -4.99 1.65 -18.66
CA THR A 423 -4.33 2.49 -19.68
C THR A 423 -3.96 3.85 -19.11
N VAL A 424 -4.85 4.47 -18.33
CA VAL A 424 -4.57 5.75 -17.63
C VAL A 424 -3.43 5.56 -16.62
N LEU A 425 -3.48 4.50 -15.82
CA LEU A 425 -2.44 4.18 -14.84
C LEU A 425 -1.07 3.96 -15.51
N THR A 426 -1.04 3.22 -16.62
CA THR A 426 0.16 3.04 -17.45
C THR A 426 0.75 4.39 -17.88
N SER A 427 -0.09 5.32 -18.31
CA SER A 427 0.35 6.67 -18.69
C SER A 427 0.94 7.45 -17.51
N TYR A 428 0.36 7.34 -16.31
CA TYR A 428 0.88 8.01 -15.10
C TYR A 428 2.24 7.46 -14.68
N GLY A 429 2.47 6.15 -14.86
CA GLY A 429 3.78 5.53 -14.67
C GLY A 429 4.83 6.08 -15.63
N LEU A 430 4.48 6.23 -16.90
CA LEU A 430 5.35 6.82 -17.92
C LEU A 430 5.62 8.30 -17.66
N ILE A 431 4.62 9.07 -17.24
CA ILE A 431 4.77 10.47 -16.82
C ILE A 431 5.75 10.58 -15.66
N THR A 432 5.62 9.72 -14.65
CA THR A 432 6.52 9.69 -13.48
C THR A 432 7.94 9.30 -13.89
N LEU A 433 8.12 8.32 -14.77
CA LEU A 433 9.43 7.97 -15.31
C LEU A 433 10.04 9.13 -16.11
N GLY A 434 9.24 9.78 -16.96
CA GLY A 434 9.65 10.96 -17.73
C GLY A 434 10.06 12.13 -16.85
N PHE A 435 9.38 12.34 -15.72
CA PHE A 435 9.76 13.30 -14.69
C PHE A 435 11.14 13.00 -14.11
N ILE A 436 11.41 11.76 -13.67
CA ILE A 436 12.73 11.40 -13.12
C ILE A 436 13.84 11.52 -14.17
N VAL A 437 13.59 11.10 -15.42
CA VAL A 437 14.54 11.30 -16.52
C VAL A 437 14.80 12.80 -16.76
N SER A 438 13.78 13.64 -16.66
CA SER A 438 13.90 15.10 -16.78
C SER A 438 14.74 15.69 -15.64
N LEU A 439 14.59 15.21 -14.40
CA LEU A 439 15.45 15.62 -13.29
C LEU A 439 16.92 15.25 -13.54
N PHE A 440 17.19 14.08 -14.11
CA PHE A 440 18.55 13.73 -14.51
C PHE A 440 19.07 14.60 -15.66
N TYR A 441 18.24 14.93 -16.65
CA TYR A 441 18.63 15.88 -17.70
C TYR A 441 18.99 17.24 -17.10
N LEU A 442 18.15 17.79 -16.22
CA LEU A 442 18.42 19.08 -15.55
C LEU A 442 19.67 19.01 -14.69
N GLY A 443 19.82 17.96 -13.88
CA GLY A 443 20.99 17.75 -13.03
C GLY A 443 22.28 17.69 -13.85
N THR A 444 22.30 16.92 -14.94
CA THR A 444 23.46 16.83 -15.83
C THR A 444 23.75 18.14 -16.57
N HIS A 445 22.72 18.85 -17.04
CA HIS A 445 22.86 20.14 -17.71
C HIS A 445 23.43 21.21 -16.79
N TYR A 446 22.87 21.37 -15.59
CA TYR A 446 23.32 22.36 -14.63
C TYR A 446 24.68 22.00 -14.03
N ALA A 447 24.93 20.73 -13.70
CA ALA A 447 26.26 20.30 -13.24
C ALA A 447 27.34 20.68 -14.26
N HIS A 448 27.09 20.46 -15.56
CA HIS A 448 28.02 20.87 -16.61
C HIS A 448 28.12 22.39 -16.77
N ARG A 449 27.02 23.14 -16.65
CA ARG A 449 27.06 24.61 -16.73
C ARG A 449 27.85 25.25 -15.58
N PHE A 450 27.72 24.71 -14.37
CA PHE A 450 28.43 25.19 -13.18
C PHE A 450 29.89 24.71 -13.16
N ALA A 451 30.16 23.45 -13.51
CA ALA A 451 31.53 22.93 -13.66
C ALA A 451 32.27 23.57 -14.84
N GLY A 452 31.57 23.84 -15.94
CA GLY A 452 32.08 24.57 -17.11
C GLY A 452 32.50 26.00 -16.77
N ARG A 453 31.85 26.69 -15.82
CA ARG A 453 32.35 27.98 -15.32
C ARG A 453 33.67 27.88 -14.54
N GLN A 454 33.96 26.75 -13.90
CA GLN A 454 35.27 26.51 -13.27
C GLN A 454 36.31 26.04 -14.29
N ALA A 455 35.94 25.15 -15.21
CA ALA A 455 36.81 24.65 -16.26
C ALA A 455 37.15 25.73 -17.30
N ASP A 456 36.22 26.61 -17.68
CA ASP A 456 36.46 27.72 -18.62
C ASP A 456 37.32 28.83 -17.98
N VAL A 457 37.24 29.05 -16.66
CA VAL A 457 38.15 29.98 -15.95
C VAL A 457 39.56 29.41 -15.88
N VAL A 458 39.70 28.10 -15.64
CA VAL A 458 40.99 27.40 -15.65
C VAL A 458 41.53 27.28 -17.07
N VAL A 459 40.71 26.96 -18.08
CA VAL A 459 41.11 26.84 -19.49
C VAL A 459 41.39 28.19 -20.12
N MET A 460 40.71 29.28 -19.76
CA MET A 460 41.10 30.64 -20.15
C MET A 460 42.42 31.07 -19.50
N ALA A 461 42.66 30.68 -18.23
CA ALA A 461 43.95 30.88 -17.58
C ALA A 461 45.07 30.01 -18.19
N SER A 462 44.76 28.79 -18.63
CA SER A 462 45.68 27.87 -19.30
C SER A 462 45.93 28.24 -20.76
N ALA A 463 44.92 28.69 -21.51
CA ALA A 463 45.02 29.10 -22.90
C ALA A 463 45.75 30.44 -23.07
N ALA A 464 45.73 31.30 -22.06
CA ALA A 464 46.64 32.45 -21.97
C ALA A 464 48.11 32.03 -21.78
N VAL A 465 48.37 30.79 -21.33
CA VAL A 465 49.70 30.22 -21.08
C VAL A 465 50.15 29.27 -22.21
N THR A 466 49.24 28.65 -22.96
CA THR A 466 49.54 27.59 -23.94
C THR A 466 49.27 27.97 -25.40
N SER A 467 49.59 29.20 -25.81
CA SER A 467 49.67 29.62 -27.21
C SER A 467 50.86 28.98 -27.95
N GLY A 468 51.02 27.66 -27.86
CA GLY A 468 52.08 26.94 -28.54
C GLY A 468 51.88 25.42 -28.46
N GLY A 469 51.54 24.80 -29.59
CA GLY A 469 51.67 23.37 -29.80
C GLY A 469 50.36 22.67 -30.12
N GLY A 470 50.18 22.34 -31.41
CA GLY A 470 49.06 21.56 -31.92
C GLY A 470 49.36 20.07 -32.06
N GLY A 471 48.29 19.30 -32.31
CA GLY A 471 48.35 18.11 -33.15
C GLY A 471 47.91 16.79 -32.53
N SER A 472 46.85 16.24 -33.14
CA SER A 472 46.43 14.81 -33.23
C SER A 472 45.88 14.15 -31.95
N GLY A 473 44.76 13.43 -31.95
CA GLY A 473 44.03 12.81 -33.06
C GLY A 473 43.90 11.30 -32.82
N GLU A 474 43.23 10.90 -31.74
CA GLU A 474 42.82 9.51 -31.49
C GLU A 474 41.32 9.43 -31.24
N ALA A 475 40.70 8.37 -31.77
CA ALA A 475 39.27 8.15 -31.80
C ALA A 475 38.67 8.03 -30.39
N GLU A 476 38.12 9.14 -29.92
CA GLU A 476 37.47 9.29 -28.62
C GLU A 476 36.17 8.46 -28.58
N VAL A 477 36.14 7.43 -27.72
CA VAL A 477 34.89 6.80 -27.32
C VAL A 477 34.01 7.91 -26.75
N ASN A 478 32.98 8.31 -27.50
CA ASN A 478 32.12 9.44 -27.18
C ASN A 478 31.31 9.12 -25.89
N THR A 479 31.91 9.29 -24.71
CA THR A 479 31.32 9.06 -23.37
C THR A 479 31.15 10.35 -22.58
N GLY A 480 31.24 11.50 -23.24
CA GLY A 480 31.14 12.80 -22.60
C GLY A 480 29.71 13.21 -22.21
N PRO A 481 29.56 14.29 -21.41
CA PRO A 481 28.28 14.87 -20.99
C PRO A 481 27.30 15.14 -22.14
N ALA A 482 27.81 15.46 -23.34
CA ALA A 482 27.00 15.70 -24.53
C ALA A 482 26.24 14.44 -25.00
N ARG A 483 26.84 13.25 -24.93
CA ARG A 483 26.15 12.00 -25.26
C ARG A 483 25.06 11.71 -24.23
N THR A 484 25.37 11.86 -22.95
CA THR A 484 24.43 11.65 -21.85
C THR A 484 23.21 12.55 -21.98
N LEU A 485 23.42 13.86 -22.20
CA LEU A 485 22.34 14.81 -22.44
C LEU A 485 21.51 14.44 -23.67
N ARG A 486 22.14 14.02 -24.77
CA ARG A 486 21.45 13.58 -25.99
C ARG A 486 20.62 12.32 -25.77
N ASP A 487 21.13 11.35 -25.01
CA ASP A 487 20.42 10.10 -24.72
C ASP A 487 19.23 10.37 -23.78
N LEU A 488 19.43 11.17 -22.72
CA LEU A 488 18.37 11.61 -21.82
C LEU A 488 17.28 12.38 -22.57
N ASP A 489 17.67 13.36 -23.41
CA ASP A 489 16.74 14.16 -24.21
C ASP A 489 15.89 13.30 -25.16
N LYS A 490 16.52 12.35 -25.89
CA LYS A 490 15.79 11.44 -26.78
C LYS A 490 14.86 10.50 -26.02
N ALA A 491 15.32 9.94 -24.91
CA ALA A 491 14.51 9.01 -24.12
C ALA A 491 13.35 9.72 -23.44
N GLN A 492 13.59 10.90 -22.87
CA GLN A 492 12.56 11.76 -22.31
C GLN A 492 11.47 12.01 -23.35
N MET A 493 11.82 12.47 -24.55
CA MET A 493 10.82 12.70 -25.59
C MET A 493 10.06 11.42 -25.97
N THR A 494 10.75 10.29 -26.07
CA THR A 494 10.11 9.00 -26.39
C THR A 494 9.09 8.59 -25.31
N ILE A 495 9.47 8.71 -24.04
CA ILE A 495 8.62 8.37 -22.89
C ILE A 495 7.42 9.31 -22.82
N LEU A 496 7.63 10.62 -23.02
CA LEU A 496 6.54 11.60 -22.98
C LEU A 496 5.56 11.44 -24.14
N GLN A 497 6.03 11.09 -25.34
CA GLN A 497 5.13 10.76 -26.46
C GLN A 497 4.31 9.50 -26.16
N LEU A 498 4.92 8.46 -25.58
CA LEU A 498 4.20 7.25 -25.19
C LEU A 498 3.16 7.55 -24.10
N ALA A 499 3.52 8.35 -23.10
CA ALA A 499 2.61 8.82 -22.06
C ALA A 499 1.43 9.61 -22.65
N PHE A 500 1.69 10.53 -23.56
CA PHE A 500 0.66 11.33 -24.22
C PHE A 500 -0.36 10.46 -24.98
N TRP A 501 0.11 9.52 -25.80
CA TRP A 501 -0.78 8.65 -26.57
C TRP A 501 -1.53 7.67 -25.69
N THR A 502 -0.87 7.06 -24.70
CA THR A 502 -1.53 6.15 -23.75
C THR A 502 -2.58 6.88 -22.92
N LEU A 503 -2.29 8.08 -22.40
CA LEU A 503 -3.28 8.89 -21.69
C LEU A 503 -4.47 9.25 -22.59
N GLY A 504 -4.23 9.64 -23.84
CA GLY A 504 -5.30 9.96 -24.79
C GLY A 504 -6.21 8.76 -25.07
N VAL A 505 -5.64 7.58 -25.32
CA VAL A 505 -6.41 6.34 -25.46
C VAL A 505 -7.18 6.02 -24.18
N GLY A 506 -6.55 6.21 -23.02
CA GLY A 506 -7.20 6.07 -21.72
C GLY A 506 -8.43 6.96 -21.60
N ILE A 507 -8.31 8.27 -21.87
CA ILE A 507 -9.43 9.23 -21.81
C ILE A 507 -10.56 8.81 -22.75
N LEU A 508 -10.25 8.39 -23.99
CA LEU A 508 -11.26 7.92 -24.95
C LEU A 508 -11.98 6.65 -24.48
N LEU A 509 -11.25 5.69 -23.92
CA LEU A 509 -11.86 4.48 -23.33
C LEU A 509 -12.76 4.84 -22.14
N GLY A 510 -12.39 5.86 -21.37
CA GLY A 510 -13.19 6.36 -20.25
C GLY A 510 -14.49 6.99 -20.73
N ALA A 511 -14.43 7.84 -21.75
CA ALA A 511 -15.60 8.45 -22.37
C ALA A 511 -16.56 7.40 -22.96
N TRP A 512 -16.01 6.36 -23.61
CA TRP A 512 -16.82 5.24 -24.11
C TRP A 512 -17.49 4.46 -22.98
N TRP A 513 -16.77 4.20 -21.88
CA TRP A 513 -17.36 3.55 -20.71
C TRP A 513 -18.45 4.39 -20.04
N ALA A 514 -18.25 5.72 -19.96
CA ALA A 514 -19.22 6.65 -19.40
C ALA A 514 -20.53 6.63 -20.21
N ASP A 515 -20.45 6.57 -21.54
CA ASP A 515 -21.64 6.46 -22.40
C ASP A 515 -22.42 5.18 -22.11
N HIS A 516 -21.71 4.05 -22.02
CA HIS A 516 -22.34 2.76 -21.71
C HIS A 516 -22.97 2.70 -20.32
N SER A 517 -22.38 3.40 -19.33
CA SER A 517 -22.75 3.26 -17.92
C SER A 517 -23.74 4.34 -17.45
N TRP A 518 -23.61 5.56 -17.98
CA TRP A 518 -24.36 6.74 -17.54
C TRP A 518 -25.16 7.40 -18.68
N GLY A 519 -25.12 6.84 -19.89
CA GLY A 519 -25.85 7.35 -21.06
C GLY A 519 -25.30 8.66 -21.63
N ARG A 520 -24.05 9.03 -21.29
CA ARG A 520 -23.37 10.21 -21.83
C ARG A 520 -21.85 10.02 -21.89
N TRP A 521 -21.22 10.61 -22.91
CA TRP A 521 -19.78 10.44 -23.17
C TRP A 521 -18.87 11.27 -22.26
N TRP A 522 -19.35 12.40 -21.74
CA TRP A 522 -18.56 13.34 -20.95
C TRP A 522 -19.47 14.22 -20.09
N ALA A 523 -19.09 14.46 -18.83
CA ALA A 523 -19.84 15.24 -17.85
C ALA A 523 -19.08 16.48 -17.33
N PHE A 524 -17.82 16.68 -17.74
CA PHE A 524 -16.93 17.73 -17.20
C PHE A 524 -16.82 17.69 -15.67
N ASP A 525 -16.90 16.50 -15.07
CA ASP A 525 -16.61 16.40 -13.65
C ASP A 525 -15.13 16.74 -13.38
N PRO A 526 -14.76 17.02 -12.12
CA PRO A 526 -13.39 17.41 -11.81
C PRO A 526 -12.33 16.44 -12.35
N LYS A 527 -12.54 15.12 -12.33
CA LYS A 527 -11.52 14.18 -12.82
C LYS A 527 -11.40 14.20 -14.33
N GLU A 528 -12.52 14.15 -15.03
CA GLU A 528 -12.58 14.28 -16.48
C GLU A 528 -11.85 15.56 -16.95
N THR A 529 -12.18 16.69 -16.34
CA THR A 529 -11.59 18.00 -16.67
C THR A 529 -10.09 18.02 -16.44
N TRP A 530 -9.62 17.57 -15.27
CA TRP A 530 -8.18 17.60 -14.96
C TRP A 530 -7.37 16.55 -15.74
N ALA A 531 -7.96 15.42 -16.11
CA ALA A 531 -7.36 14.47 -17.04
C ALA A 531 -7.16 15.11 -18.43
N LEU A 532 -8.15 15.84 -18.94
CA LEU A 532 -8.03 16.60 -20.19
C LEU A 532 -6.96 17.69 -20.10
N VAL A 533 -6.91 18.45 -19.00
CA VAL A 533 -5.86 19.46 -18.75
C VAL A 533 -4.47 18.80 -18.77
N THR A 534 -4.29 17.68 -18.08
CA THR A 534 -3.02 16.93 -18.08
C THR A 534 -2.63 16.52 -19.50
N TRP A 535 -3.58 15.99 -20.28
CA TRP A 535 -3.35 15.61 -21.67
C TRP A 535 -2.93 16.79 -22.55
N ILE A 536 -3.60 17.95 -22.40
CA ILE A 536 -3.25 19.19 -23.12
C ILE A 536 -1.87 19.70 -22.72
N VAL A 537 -1.47 19.62 -21.44
CA VAL A 537 -0.12 20.02 -21.02
C VAL A 537 0.95 19.19 -21.74
N TYR A 538 0.76 17.87 -21.85
CA TYR A 538 1.68 17.02 -22.60
C TYR A 538 1.63 17.25 -24.12
N LEU A 539 0.46 17.58 -24.67
CA LEU A 539 0.33 18.05 -26.05
C LEU A 539 1.19 19.30 -26.29
N ILE A 540 1.09 20.30 -25.40
CA ILE A 540 1.88 21.53 -25.46
C ILE A 540 3.37 21.21 -25.37
N VAL A 541 3.81 20.36 -24.44
CA VAL A 541 5.22 19.94 -24.32
C VAL A 541 5.75 19.41 -25.66
N ILE A 542 4.99 18.53 -26.33
CA ILE A 542 5.37 17.94 -27.61
C ILE A 542 5.39 18.99 -28.73
N HIS A 543 4.41 19.90 -28.79
CA HIS A 543 4.30 20.93 -29.83
C HIS A 543 5.38 22.00 -29.71
N VAL A 544 5.62 22.49 -28.49
CA VAL A 544 6.68 23.46 -28.16
C VAL A 544 8.05 22.95 -28.60
N ARG A 545 8.29 21.64 -28.46
CA ARG A 545 9.52 21.01 -28.92
C ARG A 545 9.67 20.98 -30.45
N MET A 546 8.56 20.87 -31.18
CA MET A 546 8.55 20.90 -32.65
C MET A 546 8.70 22.33 -33.20
N ALA A 547 8.27 23.35 -32.44
CA ALA A 547 8.28 24.76 -32.83
C ALA A 547 9.66 25.44 -32.88
N GLY A 548 10.76 24.68 -32.76
CA GLY A 548 12.09 25.20 -33.09
C GLY A 548 12.79 26.06 -32.02
N ILE A 549 12.46 25.88 -30.73
CA ILE A 549 13.12 26.62 -29.63
C ILE A 549 14.63 26.33 -29.55
N ARG A 550 15.39 27.33 -29.10
CA ARG A 550 16.87 27.31 -29.02
C ARG A 550 17.43 26.22 -28.09
N ASP A 551 16.82 25.97 -26.93
CA ASP A 551 17.24 24.90 -25.99
C ASP A 551 16.13 23.88 -25.77
N ARG A 552 15.90 23.04 -26.79
CA ARG A 552 14.75 22.11 -26.84
C ARG A 552 14.74 21.14 -25.66
N GLY A 553 15.91 20.62 -25.27
CA GLY A 553 16.01 19.64 -24.18
C GLY A 553 15.70 20.27 -22.83
N LEU A 554 16.27 21.45 -22.54
CA LEU A 554 16.03 22.16 -21.28
C LEU A 554 14.56 22.56 -21.10
N THR A 555 13.95 23.11 -22.16
CA THR A 555 12.53 23.47 -22.14
C THR A 555 11.64 22.24 -21.95
N THR A 556 11.92 21.14 -22.64
CA THR A 556 11.15 19.90 -22.50
C THR A 556 11.25 19.35 -21.07
N ALA A 557 12.43 19.40 -20.45
CA ALA A 557 12.64 18.92 -19.08
C ALA A 557 11.85 19.72 -18.04
N TRP A 558 11.89 21.06 -18.09
CA TRP A 558 11.09 21.88 -17.18
C TRP A 558 9.58 21.73 -17.40
N LEU A 559 9.13 21.67 -18.66
CA LEU A 559 7.71 21.43 -18.96
C LEU A 559 7.26 20.04 -18.49
N SER A 560 8.11 19.02 -18.59
CA SER A 560 7.82 17.69 -18.04
C SER A 560 7.69 17.69 -16.52
N VAL A 561 8.51 18.49 -15.83
CA VAL A 561 8.41 18.68 -14.37
C VAL A 561 7.08 19.34 -14.01
N ALA A 562 6.71 20.42 -14.69
CA ALA A 562 5.43 21.09 -14.47
C ALA A 562 4.24 20.15 -14.76
N GLY A 563 4.29 19.41 -15.88
CA GLY A 563 3.24 18.44 -16.25
C GLY A 563 3.06 17.31 -15.24
N PHE A 564 4.15 16.86 -14.60
CA PHE A 564 4.08 15.86 -13.54
C PHE A 564 3.29 16.37 -12.32
N PHE A 565 3.48 17.62 -11.91
CA PHE A 565 2.70 18.20 -10.81
C PHE A 565 1.21 18.38 -11.16
N VAL A 566 0.89 18.69 -12.41
CA VAL A 566 -0.50 18.72 -12.90
C VAL A 566 -1.14 17.32 -12.87
N MET A 567 -0.38 16.29 -13.26
CA MET A 567 -0.82 14.89 -13.13
C MET A 567 -1.04 14.51 -11.66
N LEU A 568 -0.11 14.88 -10.75
CA LEU A 568 -0.28 14.62 -9.31
C LEU A 568 -1.52 15.29 -8.74
N TRP A 569 -1.83 16.52 -9.17
CA TRP A 569 -3.07 17.19 -8.80
C TRP A 569 -4.30 16.42 -9.30
N THR A 570 -4.27 15.92 -10.53
CA THR A 570 -5.33 15.08 -11.10
C THR A 570 -5.53 13.77 -10.32
N TYR A 571 -4.43 13.11 -9.91
CA TYR A 571 -4.47 11.83 -9.23
C TYR A 571 -4.80 11.93 -7.73
N PHE A 572 -4.21 12.87 -7.00
CA PHE A 572 -4.42 13.05 -5.56
C PHE A 572 -5.36 14.22 -5.23
N GLY A 573 -5.08 15.41 -5.78
CA GLY A 573 -5.79 16.64 -5.43
C GLY A 573 -7.28 16.58 -5.70
N VAL A 574 -7.67 16.13 -6.90
CA VAL A 574 -9.09 16.01 -7.27
C VAL A 574 -9.82 14.97 -6.41
N ASN A 575 -9.15 13.85 -6.08
CA ASN A 575 -9.73 12.79 -5.24
C ASN A 575 -9.97 13.22 -3.79
N LEU A 576 -9.09 14.04 -3.24
CA LEU A 576 -9.11 14.39 -1.82
C LEU A 576 -9.87 15.69 -1.53
N LEU A 577 -9.99 16.61 -2.50
CA LEU A 577 -10.46 17.98 -2.28
C LEU A 577 -11.72 18.37 -3.05
N LEU A 578 -12.15 17.60 -4.05
CA LEU A 578 -13.29 17.95 -4.90
C LEU A 578 -14.36 16.85 -4.91
N PRO A 579 -15.65 17.21 -4.80
CA PRO A 579 -16.74 16.25 -4.94
C PRO A 579 -16.84 15.77 -6.40
N GLY A 580 -17.10 14.48 -6.62
CA GLY A 580 -17.31 13.95 -7.97
C GLY A 580 -17.74 12.50 -8.01
N LEU A 581 -18.37 12.08 -9.11
CA LEU A 581 -18.81 10.69 -9.38
C LEU A 581 -17.66 9.68 -9.41
N HIS A 582 -16.43 10.18 -9.47
CA HIS A 582 -15.22 9.41 -9.46
C HIS A 582 -14.49 9.42 -8.10
N ALA A 583 -15.07 9.98 -7.04
CA ALA A 583 -14.49 9.88 -5.70
C ALA A 583 -14.53 8.42 -5.22
N TYR A 584 -13.56 7.63 -5.67
CA TYR A 584 -13.37 6.21 -5.33
C TYR A 584 -12.31 6.03 -4.22
N ALA A 585 -11.98 7.11 -3.51
CA ALA A 585 -11.02 7.14 -2.41
C ALA A 585 -11.56 6.29 -1.25
#